data_AF-A0A1G1EVZ6-F1
#
_entry.id   AF-A0A1G1EVZ6-F1
#
_cell.length_a   1.000
_cell.length_b   1.000
_cell.length_c   1.000
_cell.angle_alpha   90.00
_cell.angle_beta   90.00
_cell.angle_gamma   90.00
#
_symmetry.space_group_name_H-M   'P 1'
#
loop_
_entity.id
_entity.type
_entity.pdbx_description
1 polymer ?
#
loop_
_entity_poly.entity_id
_entity_poly.type
_entity_poly.pdbx_seq_one_letter_code
_entity_poly.pdbx_strand_id
1 'polypeptide(L)'
;MFILHQFHMGEDAVTDIVDRSIGIYQSDLSSCFRRTINPFWWIAKLVTWIVSLPFKLLGTIGFNQKKAEESLLGKIIKGLLYLIMVFASLLTILDLLGLLDGFKKISK
;
A
#
# COMPACT_ATOMS: atom_id res chain seq x y z
N MET A 1 -15.92 -14.70 -32.38
CA MET A 1 -14.89 -14.72 -33.44
C MET A 1 -14.13 -13.41 -33.33
N PHE A 2 -12.87 -13.44 -32.90
CA PHE A 2 -12.07 -12.22 -32.70
C PHE A 2 -11.71 -11.59 -34.05
N ILE A 3 -11.67 -10.26 -34.16
CA ILE A 3 -11.29 -9.52 -35.39
C ILE A 3 -9.77 -9.56 -35.53
N LEU A 4 -9.22 -10.75 -35.81
CA LEU A 4 -7.77 -11.00 -35.87
C LEU A 4 -7.15 -10.57 -37.20
N HIS A 5 -7.98 -10.50 -38.24
CA HIS A 5 -7.58 -10.12 -39.59
C HIS A 5 -7.06 -8.68 -39.69
N GLN A 6 -7.48 -7.77 -38.81
CA GLN A 6 -7.00 -6.37 -38.83
C GLN A 6 -5.60 -6.19 -38.23
N PHE A 7 -5.11 -7.16 -37.46
CA PHE A 7 -3.86 -7.05 -36.70
C PHE A 7 -2.71 -7.90 -37.23
N HIS A 8 -2.87 -8.61 -38.36
CA HIS A 8 -1.87 -9.53 -38.92
C HIS A 8 -1.29 -10.52 -37.89
N MET A 9 -2.05 -10.85 -36.85
CA MET A 9 -1.63 -11.81 -35.83
C MET A 9 -2.06 -13.20 -36.29
N GLY A 10 -1.11 -14.14 -36.35
CA GLY A 10 -1.43 -15.55 -36.53
C GLY A 10 -2.35 -16.03 -35.42
N GLU A 11 -3.26 -16.95 -35.71
CA GLU A 11 -4.23 -17.48 -34.72
C GLU A 11 -3.52 -18.01 -33.47
N ASP A 12 -2.32 -18.57 -33.63
CA ASP A 12 -1.42 -19.05 -32.56
C ASP A 12 -0.96 -17.95 -31.58
N ALA A 13 -0.80 -16.71 -32.06
CA ALA A 13 -0.34 -15.60 -31.22
C ALA A 13 -1.42 -15.17 -30.21
N VAL A 14 -2.69 -15.38 -30.57
CA VAL A 14 -3.83 -15.02 -29.72
C VAL A 14 -3.98 -16.03 -28.60
N THR A 15 -3.86 -17.32 -28.93
CA THR A 15 -3.88 -18.40 -27.95
C THR A 15 -2.69 -18.28 -26.99
N ASP A 16 -1.50 -17.95 -27.48
CA ASP A 16 -0.32 -17.74 -26.62
C ASP A 16 -0.50 -16.56 -25.64
N ILE A 17 -1.07 -15.44 -26.11
CA ILE A 17 -1.38 -14.29 -25.24
C ILE A 17 -2.42 -14.65 -24.18
N VAL A 18 -3.45 -15.41 -24.55
CA VAL A 18 -4.51 -15.86 -23.63
C VAL A 18 -3.92 -16.81 -22.59
N ASP A 19 -3.16 -17.82 -23.00
CA ASP A 19 -2.52 -18.79 -22.10
C ASP A 19 -1.54 -18.11 -21.14
N ARG A 20 -0.74 -17.16 -21.65
CA ARG A 20 0.15 -16.35 -20.83
C ARG A 20 -0.62 -15.51 -19.81
N SER A 21 -1.75 -14.93 -20.20
CA SER A 21 -2.60 -14.15 -19.30
C SER A 21 -3.25 -15.01 -18.22
N ILE A 22 -3.69 -16.22 -18.57
CA ILE A 22 -4.19 -17.22 -17.61
C ILE A 22 -3.09 -17.61 -16.62
N GLY A 23 -1.88 -17.87 -17.10
CA GLY A 23 -0.72 -18.20 -16.26
C GLY A 23 -0.39 -17.09 -15.26
N ILE A 24 -0.35 -15.83 -15.72
CA ILE A 24 -0.16 -14.67 -14.84
C ILE A 24 -1.29 -14.60 -13.81
N TYR A 25 -2.55 -14.70 -14.23
CA TYR A 25 -3.71 -14.63 -13.33
C TYR A 25 -3.67 -15.71 -12.24
N GLN A 26 -3.39 -16.96 -12.62
CA GLN A 26 -3.28 -18.07 -11.68
C GLN A 26 -2.13 -17.85 -10.68
N SER A 27 -0.98 -17.37 -11.16
CA SER A 27 0.17 -17.08 -10.30
C SER A 27 -0.14 -15.97 -9.27
N ASP A 28 -0.93 -14.97 -9.67
CA ASP A 28 -1.29 -13.83 -8.81
C ASP A 28 -2.44 -14.14 -7.85
N LEU A 29 -3.28 -15.14 -8.15
CA LEU A 29 -4.49 -15.44 -7.38
C LEU A 29 -4.20 -15.73 -5.91
N SER A 30 -3.19 -16.55 -5.63
CA SER A 30 -2.79 -16.90 -4.25
C SER A 30 -2.30 -15.69 -3.45
N SER A 31 -1.52 -14.82 -4.10
CA SER A 31 -0.99 -13.59 -3.50
C SER A 31 -2.10 -12.56 -3.27
N CYS A 32 -3.03 -12.41 -4.21
CA CYS A 32 -4.18 -11.53 -4.09
C CYS A 32 -5.11 -11.98 -2.95
N PHE A 33 -5.43 -13.27 -2.87
CA PHE A 33 -6.27 -13.81 -1.81
C PHE A 33 -5.69 -13.55 -0.41
N ARG A 34 -4.38 -13.79 -0.24
CA ARG A 34 -3.68 -13.49 1.01
C ARG A 34 -3.71 -12.00 1.37
N ARG A 35 -3.60 -11.10 0.39
CA ARG A 35 -3.68 -9.65 0.61
C ARG A 35 -5.10 -9.20 0.98
N THR A 36 -6.13 -9.80 0.37
CA THR A 36 -7.53 -9.45 0.63
C THR A 36 -7.96 -9.82 2.05
N ILE A 37 -7.56 -11.01 2.53
CA ILE A 37 -7.96 -11.50 3.86
C ILE A 37 -7.12 -10.89 4.98
N ASN A 38 -5.86 -10.55 4.71
CA ASN A 38 -4.97 -10.06 5.77
C ASN A 38 -5.33 -8.62 6.20
N PRO A 39 -5.87 -8.40 7.41
CA PRO A 39 -6.23 -7.07 7.88
C PRO A 39 -5.00 -6.16 8.03
N PHE A 40 -3.83 -6.70 8.37
CA PHE A 40 -2.58 -5.93 8.46
C PHE A 40 -2.15 -5.37 7.10
N TRP A 41 -2.50 -6.04 5.99
CA TRP A 41 -2.20 -5.52 4.66
C TRP A 41 -2.99 -4.23 4.38
N TRP A 42 -4.27 -4.20 4.76
CA TRP A 42 -5.11 -3.01 4.64
C TRP A 42 -4.65 -1.88 5.56
N ILE A 43 -4.29 -2.20 6.80
CA ILE A 43 -3.74 -1.21 7.74
C ILE A 43 -2.44 -0.62 7.19
N ALA A 44 -1.51 -1.45 6.73
CA ALA A 44 -0.25 -0.98 6.14
C ALA A 44 -0.51 -0.10 4.92
N LYS A 45 -1.48 -0.46 4.07
CA LYS A 45 -1.89 0.33 2.91
C LYS A 45 -2.47 1.69 3.32
N LEU A 46 -3.32 1.72 4.35
CA LEU A 46 -3.89 2.95 4.91
C LEU A 46 -2.81 3.86 5.49
N VAL A 47 -1.90 3.33 6.32
CA VAL A 47 -0.78 4.09 6.87
C VAL A 47 0.07 4.69 5.76
N THR A 48 0.42 3.88 4.74
CA THR A 48 1.18 4.34 3.58
C THR A 48 0.47 5.48 2.85
N TRP A 49 -0.85 5.36 2.68
CA TRP A 49 -1.67 6.39 2.05
C TRP A 49 -1.65 7.70 2.86
N ILE A 50 -1.84 7.63 4.18
CA ILE A 50 -1.81 8.81 5.08
C ILE A 50 -0.45 9.49 5.03
N VAL A 51 0.63 8.72 5.14
CA VAL A 51 2.01 9.25 5.11
C VAL A 51 2.33 9.90 3.76
N SER A 52 1.69 9.47 2.66
CA SER A 52 1.87 10.06 1.33
C SER A 52 1.13 11.40 1.12
N LEU A 53 0.13 11.71 1.94
CA LEU A 53 -0.68 12.93 1.81
C LEU A 53 0.14 14.23 1.80
N PRO A 54 1.07 14.48 2.75
CA PRO A 54 1.87 15.71 2.74
C PRO A 54 2.69 15.84 1.45
N PHE A 55 3.25 14.74 0.94
CA PHE A 55 4.01 14.75 -0.32
C PHE A 55 3.12 15.02 -1.54
N LYS A 56 1.88 14.50 -1.55
CA LYS A 56 0.89 14.81 -2.58
C LYS A 56 0.49 16.29 -2.57
N LEU A 57 0.32 16.88 -1.39
CA LEU A 57 0.05 18.32 -1.25
C LEU A 57 1.21 19.17 -1.81
N LEU A 58 2.45 18.80 -1.51
CA LEU A 58 3.61 19.45 -2.13
C LEU A 58 3.57 19.31 -3.66
N GLY A 59 3.17 18.14 -4.17
CA GLY A 59 2.91 17.89 -5.58
C GLY A 59 1.94 18.88 -6.23
N THR A 60 0.84 19.21 -5.54
CA THR A 60 -0.17 20.15 -6.07
C THR A 60 0.33 21.60 -6.18
N ILE A 61 1.37 21.98 -5.44
CA ILE A 61 1.99 23.31 -5.47
C ILE A 61 3.05 23.40 -6.59
N GLY A 62 3.22 22.34 -7.40
CA GLY A 62 4.16 22.29 -8.52
C GLY A 62 5.52 21.67 -8.16
N PHE A 63 5.69 21.16 -6.94
CA PHE A 63 6.89 20.38 -6.61
C PHE A 63 6.81 18.99 -7.24
N ASN A 64 7.96 18.46 -7.66
CA ASN A 64 8.02 17.06 -8.11
C ASN A 64 7.89 16.13 -6.90
N GLN A 65 6.69 15.56 -6.70
CA GLN A 65 6.38 14.67 -5.58
C GLN A 65 7.40 13.54 -5.44
N LYS A 66 7.72 12.83 -6.52
CA LYS A 66 8.66 11.70 -6.49
C LYS A 66 10.04 12.16 -6.02
N LYS A 67 10.53 13.27 -6.55
CA LYS A 67 11.83 13.84 -6.17
C LYS A 67 11.86 14.28 -4.70
N ALA A 68 10.76 14.84 -4.19
CA ALA A 68 10.65 15.26 -2.80
C ALA A 68 10.62 14.04 -1.85
N GLU A 69 9.86 13.01 -2.19
CA GLU A 69 9.72 11.79 -1.37
C GLU A 69 11.00 10.94 -1.36
N GLU A 70 11.72 10.88 -2.49
CA GLU A 70 12.96 10.11 -2.62
C GLU A 70 14.19 10.82 -2.05
N SER A 71 14.09 12.13 -1.79
CA SER A 71 15.15 12.90 -1.16
C SER A 71 15.49 12.39 0.25
N LEU A 72 16.70 12.69 0.74
CA LEU A 72 17.12 12.31 2.10
C LEU A 72 16.16 12.87 3.16
N LEU A 73 15.78 14.15 3.03
CA LEU A 73 14.81 14.79 3.92
C LEU A 73 13.42 14.13 3.81
N GLY A 74 12.96 13.84 2.59
CA GLY A 74 11.70 13.14 2.35
C GLY A 74 11.65 11.76 3.01
N LYS A 75 12.73 10.99 2.91
CA LYS A 75 12.87 9.69 3.57
C LYS A 75 12.85 9.80 5.09
N ILE A 76 13.52 10.80 5.66
CA ILE A 76 13.52 11.06 7.12
C ILE A 76 12.11 11.42 7.59
N ILE A 77 11.45 12.38 6.93
CA ILE A 77 10.09 12.81 7.27
C ILE A 77 9.11 11.65 7.14
N LYS A 78 9.21 10.88 6.05
CA LYS A 78 8.39 9.67 5.82
C LYS A 78 8.59 8.66 6.95
N GLY A 79 9.83 8.36 7.32
CA GLY A 79 10.15 7.45 8.41
C GLY A 79 9.60 7.94 9.76
N LEU A 80 9.72 9.23 10.05
CA LEU A 80 9.21 9.84 11.27
C LEU A 80 7.68 9.76 11.35
N LEU A 81 6.98 10.03 10.25
CA LEU A 81 5.53 9.88 10.15
C LEU A 81 5.08 8.42 10.34
N TYR A 82 5.80 7.46 9.77
CA TYR A 82 5.54 6.04 10.03
C TYR A 82 5.70 5.69 11.51
N LEU A 83 6.78 6.15 12.13
CA LEU A 83 7.05 5.89 13.54
C LEU A 83 5.94 6.45 14.42
N ILE A 84 5.55 7.72 14.22
CA ILE A 84 4.43 8.35 14.94
C ILE A 84 3.13 7.54 14.76
N MET A 85 2.80 7.11 13.55
CA MET A 85 1.59 6.31 13.29
C MET A 85 1.61 4.96 14.01
N VAL A 86 2.75 4.27 14.00
CA VAL A 86 2.91 2.99 14.71
C VAL A 86 2.74 3.21 16.22
N PHE A 87 3.43 4.19 16.80
CA PHE A 87 3.30 4.50 18.22
C PHE A 87 1.89 4.92 18.60
N ALA A 88 1.24 5.78 17.81
CA ALA A 88 -0.14 6.18 18.03
C ALA A 88 -1.08 4.97 18.00
N SER A 89 -0.94 4.08 17.02
CA SER A 89 -1.75 2.86 16.93
C SER A 89 -1.53 1.93 18.13
N LEU A 90 -0.28 1.78 18.58
CA LEU A 90 0.05 0.96 19.74
C LEU A 90 -0.55 1.55 21.02
N LEU A 91 -0.46 2.87 21.21
CA LEU A 91 -1.06 3.56 22.34
C LEU A 91 -2.59 3.42 22.34
N THR A 92 -3.25 3.58 21.20
CA THR A 92 -4.70 3.38 21.08
C THR A 92 -5.11 1.95 21.43
N ILE A 93 -4.33 0.94 21.02
CA ILE A 93 -4.59 -0.45 21.39
C ILE A 93 -4.42 -0.65 22.90
N LEU A 94 -3.35 -0.10 23.50
CA LEU A 94 -3.13 -0.17 24.95
C LEU A 94 -4.27 0.50 25.74
N ASP A 95 -4.79 1.62 25.23
CA ASP A 95 -5.91 2.35 25.81
C ASP A 95 -7.20 1.53 25.75
N LEU A 96 -7.50 0.95 24.58
CA LEU A 96 -8.64 0.04 24.39
C LEU A 96 -8.58 -1.21 25.27
N LEU A 97 -7.38 -1.69 25.60
CA LEU A 97 -7.17 -2.83 26.50
C LEU A 97 -7.25 -2.45 27.99
N GLY A 98 -7.46 -1.18 28.33
CA GLY A 98 -7.55 -0.70 29.72
C GLY A 98 -6.24 -0.80 30.52
N LEU A 99 -5.13 -1.14 29.86
CA LEU A 99 -3.80 -1.23 30.49
C LEU A 99 -3.24 0.15 30.84
N LEU A 100 -3.68 1.18 30.11
CA LEU A 100 -3.29 2.57 30.35
C LEU A 100 -3.88 3.13 31.65
N ASP A 101 -5.09 2.71 32.02
CA ASP A 101 -5.74 3.11 33.28
C ASP A 101 -5.00 2.57 34.51
N GLY A 102 -4.46 1.34 34.43
CA GLY A 102 -3.66 0.75 35.49
C GLY A 102 -2.40 1.56 35.83
N PHE A 103 -1.69 2.05 34.80
CA PHE A 103 -0.51 2.92 34.99
C PHE A 103 -0.88 4.31 35.49
N LYS A 104 -1.97 4.89 34.98
CA LYS A 104 -2.45 6.23 35.38
C LYS A 104 -2.91 6.27 36.85
N LYS A 105 -3.35 5.13 37.39
CA LYS A 105 -3.79 4.96 38.77
C LYS A 105 -2.64 4.68 39.76
N ILE A 106 -1.49 4.20 39.29
CA ILE A 106 -0.28 3.97 40.09
C ILE A 106 0.61 5.23 40.15
N SER A 107 0.55 6.08 39.12
CA SER A 107 1.33 7.33 39.03
C SER A 107 0.67 8.53 39.73
N LYS A 108 -0.49 8.35 40.38
CA LYS A 108 -1.22 9.39 41.10
C LYS A 108 -1.29 9.05 42.58
#